data_AF-A0A931GN69-F1
#
_entry.id   AF-A0A931GN69-F1
#
_cell.length_a   1.000
_cell.length_b   1.000
_cell.length_c   1.000
_cell.angle_alpha   90.00
_cell.angle_beta   90.00
_cell.angle_gamma   90.00
#
_symmetry.space_group_name_H-M   'P 1'
#
loop_
_entity.id
_entity.type
_entity.pdbx_description
1 polymer ?
#
loop_
_entity_poly.entity_id
_entity_poly.type
_entity_poly.pdbx_seq_one_letter_code
_entity_poly.pdbx_strand_id
1 'polypeptide(L)' 'MEARFGDDHIAMSVFVFDDEMLVTPQLANLVGHDSPMLHVQRCQDDGLFDRFAFHVAELWEAGRPIKDLPT' A
#
# COMPACT_ATOMS: atom_id res chain seq x y z
N MET A 1 16.77 -6.65 2.76
CA MET A 1 15.62 -5.74 2.70
C MET A 1 15.42 -5.42 1.23
N GLU A 2 14.22 -5.68 0.71
CA GLU A 2 13.87 -5.37 -0.68
C GLU A 2 13.01 -4.12 -0.69
N ALA A 3 13.23 -3.25 -1.67
CA ALA A 3 12.38 -2.08 -1.89
C ALA A 3 12.36 -1.74 -3.37
N ARG A 4 11.22 -1.21 -3.81
CA ARG A 4 11.00 -0.75 -5.19
C ARG A 4 10.45 0.67 -5.15
N PHE A 5 10.81 1.45 -6.15
CA PHE A 5 10.38 2.84 -6.33
C PHE A 5 9.42 2.92 -7.51
N GLY A 6 8.21 3.42 -7.26
CA GLY A 6 7.23 3.75 -8.29
C GLY A 6 7.23 5.25 -8.60
N ASP A 7 6.94 5.61 -9.84
CA ASP A 7 6.82 7.02 -10.26
C ASP A 7 5.44 7.61 -9.99
N ASP A 8 4.42 6.76 -9.87
CA ASP A 8 3.05 7.18 -9.65
C ASP A 8 2.86 7.72 -8.22
N HIS A 9 1.99 8.72 -8.10
CA HIS A 9 1.63 9.27 -6.80
C HIS A 9 0.75 8.27 -6.04
N ILE A 10 1.30 7.68 -4.98
CA ILE A 10 0.57 6.78 -4.09
C ILE A 10 0.09 7.60 -2.88
N ALA A 11 -1.19 7.93 -2.85
CA ALA A 11 -1.83 8.67 -1.77
C ALA A 11 -2.32 7.74 -0.64
N MET A 12 -1.53 6.73 -0.27
CA MET A 12 -1.90 5.70 0.70
C MET A 12 -0.68 4.94 1.23
N SER A 13 -0.76 4.42 2.45
CA SER A 13 0.18 3.39 2.94
C SER A 13 -0.59 2.15 3.39
N VAL A 14 -0.02 0.98 3.12
CA VAL A 14 -0.60 -0.32 3.47
C VAL A 14 0.47 -1.15 4.17
N PHE A 15 0.12 -1.71 5.33
CA PHE A 15 0.96 -2.64 6.08
C PHE A 15 0.21 -3.95 6.25
N VAL A 16 0.74 -5.05 5.71
CA VAL A 16 0.07 -6.36 5.69
C VAL A 16 0.74 -7.31 6.69
N PHE A 17 -0.07 -8.03 7.47
CA PHE A 17 0.33 -9.01 8.47
C PHE A 17 -0.60 -10.22 8.40
N ASP A 18 -0.12 -11.34 7.85
CA ASP A 18 -0.93 -12.55 7.65
C ASP A 18 -2.27 -12.23 6.94
N ASP A 19 -3.41 -12.38 7.62
CA ASP A 19 -4.76 -12.10 7.13
C ASP A 19 -5.32 -10.73 7.60
N GLU A 20 -4.46 -9.84 8.09
CA GLU A 20 -4.79 -8.50 8.58
C GLU A 20 -3.96 -7.42 7.89
N MET A 21 -4.50 -6.21 7.78
CA MET A 21 -3.76 -5.05 7.28
C MET A 21 -4.18 -3.74 7.92
N LEU A 22 -3.23 -2.81 8.00
CA LEU A 22 -3.47 -1.39 8.30
C LEU A 22 -3.40 -0.60 7.00
N VAL A 23 -4.47 0.15 6.70
CA VAL A 23 -4.57 0.99 5.52
C VAL A 23 -4.74 2.44 5.96
N THR A 24 -3.84 3.30 5.51
CA THR A 24 -3.89 4.75 5.77
C THR A 24 -4.07 5.51 4.45
N PRO A 25 -5.30 5.62 3.94
CA PRO A 25 -5.56 6.39 2.72
C PRO A 25 -5.44 7.88 3.05
N GLN A 26 -4.78 8.63 2.19
CA GLN A 26 -4.71 10.07 2.35
C GLN A 26 -6.05 10.70 1.96
N LEU A 27 -6.63 11.48 2.88
CA LEU A 27 -7.86 12.21 2.62
C LEU A 27 -7.53 13.62 2.11
N ALA A 28 -7.92 13.89 0.87
CA ALA A 28 -7.74 15.18 0.21
C ALA A 28 -6.26 15.64 0.19
N ASN A 29 -6.04 16.94 -0.04
CA ASN A 29 -4.72 17.55 0.02
C ASN A 29 -4.31 17.91 1.46
N LEU A 30 -4.85 17.19 2.45
CA LEU A 30 -4.60 17.42 3.87
C LEU A 30 -3.35 16.68 4.32
N VAL A 31 -2.74 17.19 5.39
CA VAL A 31 -1.49 16.67 5.93
C VAL A 31 -1.70 15.23 6.40
N GLY A 32 -0.73 14.34 6.11
CA GLY A 32 -0.86 12.90 6.33
C GLY A 32 -1.21 12.47 7.76
N HIS A 33 -0.96 13.30 8.79
CA HIS A 33 -1.30 12.98 10.18
C HIS A 33 -2.81 12.92 10.46
N ASP A 34 -3.63 13.50 9.60
CA ASP A 34 -5.10 13.43 9.71
C ASP A 34 -5.71 12.28 8.90
N SER A 35 -4.86 11.47 8.25
CA SER A 35 -5.33 10.31 7.50
C SER A 35 -5.93 9.27 8.46
N PRO A 36 -7.12 8.73 8.17
CA PRO A 36 -7.68 7.68 8.99
C PRO A 36 -6.80 6.43 8.87
N MET A 37 -6.71 5.66 9.95
CA MET A 37 -6.16 4.32 9.91
C MET A 37 -7.31 3.32 9.96
N LEU A 38 -7.38 2.49 8.93
CA LEU A 38 -8.36 1.40 8.83
C LEU A 38 -7.64 0.09 9.15
N HIS A 39 -8.16 -0.66 10.11
CA HIS A 39 -7.76 -2.05 10.33
C HIS A 39 -8.70 -2.96 9.56
N VAL A 40 -8.17 -3.73 8.62
CA VAL A 40 -8.92 -4.62 7.74
C VAL A 40 -8.49 -6.05 7.99
N GLN A 41 -9.44 -6.92 8.28
CA GLN A 41 -9.24 -8.37 8.40
C GLN A 41 -9.87 -9.06 7.17
N ARG A 42 -9.23 -10.13 6.69
CA ARG A 42 -9.78 -10.96 5.62
C ARG A 42 -10.94 -11.80 6.16
N CYS A 43 -12.16 -11.50 5.71
CA CYS A 43 -13.38 -12.21 6.13
C CYS A 43 -14.01 -13.07 5.02
N GLN A 44 -13.67 -12.82 3.76
CA GLN A 44 -14.12 -13.59 2.61
C GLN A 44 -13.10 -13.50 1.47
N ASP A 45 -13.19 -14.45 0.54
CA ASP A 45 -12.45 -14.42 -0.72
C ASP A 45 -12.94 -13.29 -1.64
N ASP A 46 -12.00 -12.67 -2.36
CA ASP A 46 -12.21 -11.48 -3.20
C ASP A 46 -12.82 -10.30 -2.42
N GLY A 47 -12.54 -10.26 -1.12
CA GLY A 47 -12.99 -9.23 -0.20
C GLY A 47 -12.20 -7.93 -0.30
N LEU A 48 -12.50 -7.00 0.62
CA LEU A 48 -11.78 -5.73 0.70
C LEU A 48 -10.28 -5.93 0.93
N PHE A 49 -9.91 -6.90 1.78
CA PHE A 49 -8.53 -7.29 2.02
C PHE A 49 -7.83 -7.66 0.70
N ASP A 50 -8.41 -8.61 -0.06
CA ASP A 50 -7.81 -9.14 -1.29
C ASP A 50 -7.64 -8.05 -2.35
N ARG A 51 -8.57 -7.08 -2.42
CA ARG A 51 -8.48 -5.94 -3.34
C ARG A 51 -7.32 -5.01 -3.00
N PHE A 52 -7.07 -4.73 -1.73
CA PHE A 52 -5.90 -3.94 -1.32
C PHE A 52 -4.60 -4.73 -1.52
N ALA A 53 -4.59 -6.03 -1.21
CA ALA A 53 -3.42 -6.89 -1.44
C ALA A 53 -3.05 -6.93 -2.92
N PHE A 54 -4.04 -7.12 -3.79
CA PHE A 54 -3.85 -7.06 -5.25
C PHE A 54 -3.30 -5.70 -5.69
N HIS A 55 -3.89 -4.60 -5.22
CA HIS A 55 -3.43 -3.26 -5.56
C HIS A 55 -1.96 -3.02 -5.19
N VAL A 56 -1.54 -3.44 -3.98
CA VAL A 56 -0.15 -3.29 -3.53
C VAL A 56 0.79 -4.18 -4.35
N ALA A 57 0.37 -5.39 -4.71
CA ALA A 57 1.16 -6.28 -5.57
C ALA A 57 1.41 -5.69 -6.96
N GLU A 58 0.38 -5.09 -7.57
CA GLU A 58 0.52 -4.40 -8.87
C GLU A 58 1.50 -3.23 -8.79
N LEU A 59 1.41 -2.41 -7.73
CA LEU A 59 2.36 -1.31 -7.49
C LEU A 59 3.79 -1.80 -7.29
N TRP A 60 3.96 -2.91 -6.57
CA TRP A 60 5.25 -3.53 -6.37
C TRP A 60 5.86 -4.00 -7.69
N GLU A 61 5.11 -4.73 -8.51
CA GLU A 61 5.61 -5.24 -9.79
C GLU A 61 5.93 -4.13 -10.80
N ALA A 62 5.16 -3.04 -10.78
CA ALA A 62 5.42 -1.86 -11.61
C ALA A 62 6.67 -1.06 -11.16
N GLY A 63 7.03 -1.12 -9.88
CA GLY A 63 8.15 -0.36 -9.33
C GLY A 63 9.52 -0.85 -9.81
N ARG A 64 10.53 0.03 -9.82
CA ARG A 64 11.93 -0.33 -10.10
C ARG A 64 12.69 -0.66 -8.81
N PRO A 65 13.51 -1.72 -8.75
CA PRO A 65 14.33 -1.98 -7.58
C PRO A 65 15.21 -0.78 -7.20
N ILE A 66 15.23 -0.39 -5.92
CA ILE A 66 15.98 0.80 -5.50
C ILE A 66 17.49 0.67 -5.71
N LYS A 67 18.01 -0.56 -5.76
CA LYS A 67 19.41 -0.88 -6.06
C LYS A 67 19.84 -0.46 -7.46
N ASP A 68 18.88 -0.26 -8.36
CA ASP A 68 19.12 0.12 -9.76
C ASP A 68 18.98 1.65 -9.96
N LEU A 69 18.60 2.40 -8.90
CA LEU A 69 18.52 3.85 -8.95
C LEU A 69 19.91 4.48 -8.76
N PRO A 70 20.24 5.54 -9.52
CA PRO A 70 21.48 6.30 -9.31
C PRO A 70 21.45 6.99 -7.93
N THR A 71 22.55 6.87 -7.18
CA THR A 71 22.81 7.60 -5.93
C THR A 71 23.05 9.08 -6.15
#